data_AF-A0A7Z8E1C6-F1
#
_entry.id   AF-A0A7Z8E1C6-F1
#
_cell.length_a   1.000
_cell.length_b   1.000
_cell.length_c   1.000
_cell.angle_alpha   90.00
_cell.angle_beta   90.00
_cell.angle_gamma   90.00
#
_symmetry.space_group_name_H-M   'P 1'
#
loop_
_entity.id
_entity.type
_entity.pdbx_description
1 polymer ?
#
loop_
_entity_poly.entity_id
_entity_poly.type
_entity_poly.pdbx_seq_one_letter_code
_entity_poly.pdbx_strand_id
1 'polypeptide(L)'
;ADLFVDTDDTVLLPTHNWGNYKLVFSTRHGAHINTYSIFDDSGHFTTSELVKTLKEYKKDKVIIILNNPNNPTGYTPNKKEVNTIVNAIEELANKGTKVVTVVDDAYYGLFYEEVYQQSIFTALTQVKSSNL
;
A
#
# COMPACT_ATOMS: atom_id res chain seq x y z
N ALA A 1 24.19 -2.28 0.70
CA ALA A 1 23.25 -2.92 -0.23
C ALA A 1 21.90 -2.93 0.45
N ASP A 2 20.90 -2.36 -0.19
CA ASP A 2 19.52 -2.32 0.32
C ASP A 2 18.75 -3.51 -0.26
N LEU A 3 17.92 -4.17 0.55
CA LEU A 3 17.39 -5.49 0.20
C LEU A 3 16.39 -5.46 -0.96
N PHE A 4 15.56 -4.41 -1.03
CA PHE A 4 14.44 -4.33 -1.97
C PHE A 4 14.23 -2.97 -2.63
N VAL A 5 15.02 -1.95 -2.29
CA VAL A 5 14.85 -0.59 -2.83
C VAL A 5 16.13 -0.16 -3.50
N ASP A 6 16.06 0.03 -4.81
CA ASP A 6 17.13 0.58 -5.62
C ASP A 6 16.87 2.07 -5.90
N THR A 7 17.90 2.82 -6.30
CA THR A 7 17.73 4.19 -6.76
C THR A 7 16.77 4.22 -7.96
N ASP A 8 15.91 5.24 -8.03
CA ASP A 8 14.86 5.41 -9.05
C ASP A 8 13.72 4.36 -9.01
N ASP A 9 13.69 3.46 -8.03
CA ASP A 9 12.51 2.65 -7.74
C ASP A 9 11.32 3.53 -7.34
N THR A 10 10.12 3.00 -7.49
CA THR A 10 8.90 3.70 -7.08
C THR A 10 8.36 3.10 -5.79
N VAL A 11 8.21 3.96 -4.78
CA VAL A 11 7.47 3.67 -3.55
C VAL A 11 6.10 4.34 -3.65
N LEU A 12 5.06 3.52 -3.63
CA LEU A 12 3.67 3.90 -3.75
C LEU A 12 3.00 3.85 -2.37
N LEU A 13 2.40 4.96 -1.93
CA LEU A 13 1.74 5.05 -0.62
C LEU A 13 0.59 6.07 -0.64
N PRO A 14 -0.33 6.06 0.34
CA PRO A 14 -1.39 7.06 0.43
C PRO A 14 -0.85 8.49 0.52
N THR A 15 -1.59 9.49 0.01
CA THR A 15 -1.26 10.92 0.22
C THR A 15 -1.22 11.27 1.72
N HIS A 16 -2.10 10.66 2.52
CA HIS A 16 -2.08 10.74 3.98
C HIS A 16 -1.15 9.65 4.54
N ASN A 17 0.09 10.04 4.85
CA ASN A 17 1.11 9.11 5.31
C ASN A 17 2.03 9.72 6.37
N TRP A 18 2.78 8.85 7.04
CA TRP A 18 3.84 9.27 7.95
C TRP A 18 5.02 9.85 7.19
N GLY A 19 5.33 11.13 7.43
CA GLY A 19 6.33 11.88 6.66
C GLY A 19 7.74 11.27 6.65
N ASN A 20 8.07 10.37 7.59
CA ASN A 20 9.36 9.69 7.63
C ASN A 20 9.56 8.72 6.46
N TYR A 21 8.50 8.23 5.80
CA TYR A 21 8.65 7.42 4.58
C TYR A 21 9.40 8.19 3.49
N LYS A 22 9.15 9.49 3.33
CA LYS A 22 9.89 10.32 2.38
C LYS A 22 11.38 10.41 2.73
N LEU A 23 11.70 10.59 4.02
CA LEU A 23 13.09 10.66 4.47
C LEU A 23 13.83 9.34 4.24
N VAL A 24 13.20 8.20 4.57
CA VAL A 24 13.79 6.88 4.39
C VAL A 24 13.92 6.56 2.90
N PHE A 25 12.81 6.48 2.17
CA PHE A 25 12.84 5.94 0.81
C PHE A 25 13.36 6.93 -0.22
N SER A 26 12.99 8.21 -0.13
CA SER A 26 13.42 9.20 -1.12
C SER A 26 14.78 9.80 -0.77
N THR A 27 14.93 10.37 0.42
CA THR A 27 16.16 11.09 0.77
C THR A 27 17.36 10.17 0.98
N ARG A 28 17.18 9.02 1.65
CA ARG A 28 18.29 8.08 1.89
C ARG A 28 18.51 7.10 0.75
N HIS A 29 17.46 6.58 0.12
CA HIS A 29 17.57 5.52 -0.90
C HIS A 29 17.40 6.01 -2.35
N GLY A 30 17.02 7.27 -2.58
CA GLY A 30 16.88 7.82 -3.93
C GLY A 30 15.64 7.30 -4.68
N ALA A 31 14.65 6.75 -3.99
CA ALA A 31 13.42 6.29 -4.61
C ALA A 31 12.45 7.45 -4.90
N HIS A 32 11.58 7.26 -5.89
CA HIS A 32 10.48 8.16 -6.21
C HIS A 32 9.25 7.84 -5.38
N ILE A 33 8.72 8.85 -4.70
CA ILE A 33 7.48 8.75 -3.94
C ILE A 33 6.31 9.11 -4.84
N ASN A 34 5.45 8.12 -5.10
CA ASN A 34 4.19 8.31 -5.79
C ASN A 34 3.05 8.15 -4.78
N THR A 35 2.02 8.98 -4.88
CA THR A 35 0.90 8.96 -3.93
C THR A 35 -0.45 8.78 -4.62
N TYR A 36 -1.37 8.15 -3.90
CA TYR A 36 -2.78 8.03 -4.29
C TYR A 36 -3.69 8.51 -3.15
N SER A 37 -4.87 9.04 -3.50
CA SER A 37 -5.84 9.42 -2.47
C SER A 37 -6.49 8.18 -1.84
N ILE A 38 -6.76 8.25 -0.54
CA ILE A 38 -7.54 7.24 0.19
C ILE A 38 -8.89 7.78 0.69
N PHE A 39 -9.20 9.05 0.40
CA PHE A 39 -10.50 9.65 0.66
C PHE A 39 -11.06 10.27 -0.62
N ASP A 40 -12.37 10.15 -0.81
CA ASP A 40 -13.09 10.84 -1.88
C ASP A 40 -13.34 12.31 -1.54
N ASP A 41 -13.94 13.07 -2.47
CA ASP A 41 -14.22 14.50 -2.30
C ASP A 41 -15.20 14.78 -1.15
N SER A 42 -15.94 13.77 -0.69
CA SER A 42 -16.84 13.85 0.47
C SER A 42 -16.17 13.45 1.78
N GLY A 43 -14.89 13.06 1.76
CA GLY A 43 -14.12 12.63 2.93
C GLY A 43 -14.38 11.18 3.35
N HIS A 44 -15.04 10.36 2.53
CA HIS A 44 -15.19 8.93 2.81
C HIS A 44 -13.99 8.15 2.30
N PHE A 45 -13.58 7.12 3.06
CA PHE A 45 -12.49 6.26 2.61
C PHE A 45 -12.85 5.58 1.29
N THR A 46 -11.86 5.45 0.41
CA THR A 46 -12.03 4.82 -0.90
C THR A 46 -10.77 4.11 -1.36
N THR A 47 -10.95 2.98 -2.03
CA THR A 47 -9.88 2.25 -2.72
C THR A 47 -9.76 2.62 -4.19
N SER A 48 -10.63 3.49 -4.72
CA SER A 48 -10.75 3.74 -6.16
C SER A 48 -9.46 4.27 -6.79
N GLU A 49 -8.81 5.26 -6.16
CA GLU A 49 -7.58 5.83 -6.70
C GLU A 49 -6.39 4.87 -6.59
N LEU A 50 -6.34 4.00 -5.57
CA LEU A 50 -5.37 2.92 -5.52
C LEU A 50 -5.57 1.97 -6.71
N VAL A 51 -6.78 1.46 -6.89
CA VAL A 51 -7.12 0.51 -7.97
C VAL A 51 -6.77 1.11 -9.34
N LYS A 52 -7.15 2.37 -9.58
CA LYS A 52 -6.81 3.09 -10.80
C LYS A 52 -5.29 3.20 -10.99
N THR A 53 -4.57 3.63 -9.95
CA THR A 53 -3.11 3.78 -9.99
C THR A 53 -2.41 2.46 -10.31
N LEU A 54 -2.80 1.35 -9.67
CA LEU A 54 -2.23 0.03 -9.95
C LEU A 54 -2.62 -0.48 -11.34
N LYS A 55 -3.83 -0.17 -11.83
CA LYS A 55 -4.26 -0.55 -13.17
C LYS A 55 -3.43 0.12 -14.27
N GLU A 56 -3.08 1.39 -14.05
CA GLU A 56 -2.32 2.23 -14.98
C GLU A 56 -0.80 2.06 -14.83
N TYR A 57 -0.32 1.41 -13.77
CA TYR A 57 1.10 1.21 -13.50
C TYR A 57 1.83 0.44 -14.61
N LYS A 58 3.01 0.92 -15.01
CA LYS A 58 3.79 0.39 -16.16
C LYS A 58 5.22 -0.03 -15.85
N LYS A 59 5.74 0.25 -14.65
CA LYS A 59 7.11 -0.14 -14.29
C LYS A 59 7.15 -1.62 -13.90
N ASP A 60 8.34 -2.21 -13.98
CA ASP A 60 8.58 -3.63 -13.72
C ASP A 60 8.65 -3.99 -12.23
N LYS A 61 8.76 -2.99 -11.35
CA LYS A 61 8.83 -3.11 -9.90
C LYS A 61 8.07 -1.97 -9.21
N VAL A 62 7.44 -2.28 -8.08
CA VAL A 62 6.84 -1.29 -7.18
C VAL A 62 6.99 -1.75 -5.73
N ILE A 63 7.24 -0.81 -4.83
CA ILE A 63 7.14 -1.03 -3.40
C ILE A 63 5.88 -0.32 -2.91
N ILE A 64 4.95 -1.04 -2.29
CA ILE A 64 3.68 -0.50 -1.80
C ILE A 64 3.71 -0.47 -0.27
N ILE A 65 3.44 0.68 0.33
CA ILE A 65 3.31 0.81 1.79
C ILE A 65 1.84 0.82 2.18
N LEU A 66 1.46 -0.10 3.05
CA LEU A 66 0.13 -0.21 3.63
C LEU A 66 0.24 0.00 5.14
N ASN A 67 -0.17 1.17 5.64
CA ASN A 67 -0.18 1.48 7.07
C ASN A 67 -1.62 1.55 7.57
N ASN A 68 -2.06 0.53 8.31
CA ASN A 68 -3.43 0.37 8.81
C ASN A 68 -3.41 -0.27 10.21
N PRO A 69 -3.90 0.39 11.29
CA PRO A 69 -4.47 1.74 11.31
C PRO A 69 -3.51 2.83 10.82
N ASN A 70 -4.02 3.75 10.00
CA ASN A 70 -3.21 4.74 9.30
C ASN A 70 -2.78 5.91 10.20
N ASN A 71 -1.53 6.34 10.09
CA ASN A 71 -1.08 7.66 10.51
C ASN A 71 -1.03 8.60 9.27
N PRO A 72 -1.77 9.72 9.27
CA PRO A 72 -2.38 10.40 10.43
C PRO A 72 -3.88 10.16 10.66
N THR A 73 -4.56 9.39 9.81
CA THR A 73 -6.03 9.44 9.73
C THR A 73 -6.77 8.56 10.74
N GLY A 74 -6.08 7.59 11.35
CA GLY A 74 -6.66 6.57 12.20
C GLY A 74 -7.47 5.50 11.46
N TYR A 75 -7.59 5.59 10.14
CA TYR A 75 -8.46 4.70 9.36
C TYR A 75 -7.92 3.27 9.30
N THR A 76 -8.83 2.29 9.41
CA THR A 76 -8.56 0.87 9.15
C THR A 76 -9.62 0.35 8.20
N PRO A 77 -9.25 -0.28 7.07
CA PRO A 77 -10.21 -0.77 6.10
C PRO A 77 -11.07 -1.90 6.65
N ASN A 78 -12.32 -1.96 6.21
CA ASN A 78 -13.16 -3.12 6.45
C ASN A 78 -12.75 -4.30 5.54
N LYS A 79 -13.35 -5.47 5.78
CA LYS A 79 -13.03 -6.69 5.02
C LYS A 79 -13.22 -6.55 3.51
N LYS A 80 -14.24 -5.79 3.07
CA LYS A 80 -14.52 -5.59 1.65
C LYS A 80 -13.43 -4.74 0.99
N GLU A 81 -13.01 -3.68 1.67
CA GLU A 81 -11.92 -2.81 1.22
C GLU A 81 -10.58 -3.55 1.18
N VAL A 82 -10.26 -4.37 2.19
CA VAL A 82 -9.06 -5.22 2.18
C VAL A 82 -9.07 -6.16 0.99
N ASN A 83 -10.19 -6.82 0.70
CA ASN A 83 -10.32 -7.68 -0.47
C ASN A 83 -10.08 -6.89 -1.77
N THR A 84 -10.61 -5.66 -1.89
CA THR A 84 -10.36 -4.82 -3.06
C THR A 84 -8.88 -4.43 -3.21
N ILE A 85 -8.22 -4.08 -2.11
CA ILE A 85 -6.78 -3.74 -2.10
C ILE A 85 -5.95 -4.95 -2.55
N VAL A 86 -6.18 -6.13 -1.96
CA VAL A 86 -5.44 -7.36 -2.25
C VAL A 86 -5.65 -7.80 -3.70
N ASN A 87 -6.90 -7.77 -4.19
CA ASN A 87 -7.18 -8.14 -5.58
C ASN A 87 -6.49 -7.20 -6.56
N ALA A 88 -6.45 -5.89 -6.29
CA ALA A 88 -5.78 -4.93 -7.16
C ALA A 88 -4.25 -5.14 -7.19
N ILE A 89 -3.66 -5.53 -6.05
CA ILE A 89 -2.24 -5.90 -5.95
C ILE A 89 -1.96 -7.19 -6.71
N GLU A 90 -2.81 -8.22 -6.55
CA GLU A 90 -2.70 -9.47 -7.29
C GLU A 90 -2.81 -9.26 -8.80
N GLU A 91 -3.76 -8.44 -9.26
CA GLU A 91 -3.90 -8.08 -10.67
C GLU A 91 -2.65 -7.38 -11.21
N LEU A 92 -2.01 -6.51 -10.43
CA LEU A 92 -0.76 -5.87 -10.82
C LEU A 92 0.39 -6.88 -10.91
N ALA A 93 0.54 -7.75 -9.91
CA ALA A 93 1.55 -8.81 -9.90
C ALA A 93 1.39 -9.75 -11.10
N ASN A 94 0.15 -10.13 -11.43
CA ASN A 94 -0.17 -11.01 -12.55
C ASN A 94 0.03 -10.35 -13.93
N LYS A 95 0.12 -9.02 -14.01
CA LYS A 95 0.56 -8.30 -15.22
C LYS A 95 2.08 -8.36 -15.44
N GLY A 96 2.85 -8.90 -14.50
CA GLY A 96 4.30 -9.03 -14.59
C GLY A 96 5.10 -8.00 -13.78
N THR A 97 4.43 -7.13 -13.01
CA THR A 97 5.12 -6.19 -12.11
C THR A 97 5.55 -6.91 -10.84
N LYS A 98 6.81 -6.77 -10.44
CA LYS A 98 7.32 -7.23 -9.15
C LYS A 98 6.80 -6.32 -8.05
N VAL A 99 6.00 -6.83 -7.14
CA VAL A 99 5.37 -6.06 -6.07
C VAL A 99 6.00 -6.44 -4.74
N VAL A 100 6.56 -5.47 -4.04
CA VAL A 100 6.96 -5.63 -2.63
C VAL A 100 5.92 -4.90 -1.78
N THR A 101 5.22 -5.62 -0.91
CA THR A 101 4.27 -5.01 0.03
C THR A 101 4.92 -4.85 1.40
N VAL A 102 4.96 -3.61 1.89
CA VAL A 102 5.37 -3.29 3.25
C VAL A 102 4.12 -3.01 4.06
N VAL A 103 3.76 -3.94 4.95
CA VAL A 103 2.65 -3.76 5.87
C VAL A 103 3.20 -3.14 7.16
N ASP A 104 2.93 -1.85 7.35
CA ASP A 104 3.30 -1.11 8.54
C ASP A 104 2.16 -1.22 9.58
N ASP A 105 2.28 -2.22 10.43
CA ASP A 105 1.34 -2.55 11.51
C ASP A 105 1.65 -1.83 12.84
N ALA A 106 2.29 -0.66 12.81
CA ALA A 106 2.67 0.08 14.03
C ALA A 106 1.52 0.29 15.03
N TYR A 107 0.28 0.37 14.55
CA TYR A 107 -0.93 0.59 15.35
C TYR A 107 -1.87 -0.62 15.40
N TYR A 108 -1.43 -1.80 14.93
CA TYR A 108 -2.25 -3.00 14.91
C TYR A 108 -2.82 -3.33 16.30
N GLY A 109 -4.11 -3.71 16.33
CA GLY A 109 -4.85 -4.02 17.56
C GLY A 109 -5.62 -2.83 18.14
N LEU A 110 -5.37 -1.59 17.69
CA LEU A 110 -6.13 -0.41 18.08
C LEU A 110 -7.40 -0.24 17.23
N PHE A 111 -8.33 -1.19 17.34
CA PHE A 111 -9.59 -1.20 16.60
C PHE A 111 -10.76 -0.71 17.47
N TYR A 112 -11.45 0.34 17.03
CA TYR A 112 -12.57 0.95 17.76
C TYR A 112 -13.94 0.71 17.09
N GLU A 113 -13.95 0.17 15.87
CA GLU A 113 -15.13 -0.06 15.04
C GLU A 113 -15.10 -1.47 14.44
N GLU A 114 -16.17 -1.88 13.75
CA GLU A 114 -16.23 -3.14 13.00
C GLU A 114 -15.41 -3.06 11.69
N VAL A 115 -14.09 -3.25 11.83
CA VAL A 115 -13.11 -3.20 10.73
C VAL A 115 -12.42 -4.55 10.53
N TYR A 116 -11.50 -4.64 9.56
CA TYR A 116 -10.69 -5.84 9.38
C TYR A 116 -9.64 -5.96 10.50
N GLN A 117 -9.87 -6.88 11.45
CA GLN A 117 -9.04 -7.03 12.65
C GLN A 117 -7.82 -7.97 12.50
N GLN A 118 -7.47 -8.34 11.28
CA GLN A 118 -6.21 -9.05 10.99
C GLN A 118 -5.26 -8.11 10.26
N SER A 119 -3.95 -8.37 10.37
CA SER A 119 -2.99 -7.69 9.50
C SER A 119 -3.34 -7.96 8.04
N ILE A 120 -3.26 -6.93 7.19
CA ILE A 120 -3.43 -7.10 5.74
C ILE A 120 -2.38 -8.04 5.17
N PHE A 121 -1.23 -8.19 5.84
CA PHE A 121 -0.22 -9.21 5.52
C PHE A 121 -0.85 -10.60 5.38
N THR A 122 -1.73 -11.01 6.30
CA THR A 122 -2.38 -12.33 6.27
C THR A 122 -3.24 -12.54 5.02
N ALA A 123 -3.88 -11.47 4.53
CA ALA A 123 -4.66 -11.53 3.29
C ALA A 123 -3.74 -11.60 2.06
N LEU A 124 -2.64 -10.84 2.07
CA LEU A 124 -1.65 -10.85 0.99
C LEU A 124 -0.95 -12.21 0.85
N THR A 125 -0.70 -12.95 1.95
CA THR A 125 -0.09 -14.29 1.86
C THR A 125 -0.98 -15.34 1.18
N GLN A 126 -2.26 -15.03 0.95
CA GLN A 126 -3.18 -15.93 0.22
C GLN A 126 -3.11 -15.74 -1.31
N VAL A 127 -2.47 -14.67 -1.79
CA VAL A 127 -2.32 -14.38 -3.21
C VAL A 127 -1.38 -15.38 -3.85
N LYS A 128 -1.72 -15.85 -5.06
CA LYS A 128 -0.91 -16.83 -5.80
C LYS A 128 -0.32 -16.16 -7.04
N SER A 129 0.74 -15.39 -6.84
CA SER A 129 1.53 -14.79 -7.91
C SER A 129 3.02 -14.99 -7.65
N SER A 130 3.81 -15.27 -8.69
CA SER A 130 5.28 -15.35 -8.57
C SER A 130 5.97 -13.99 -8.50
N ASN A 131 5.20 -12.90 -8.70
CA ASN A 131 5.72 -11.54 -8.71
C ASN A 131 5.31 -10.74 -7.45
N LEU A 132 4.74 -11.40 -6.44
CA LEU A 132 4.38 -10.81 -5.14
C LEU A 132 5.19 -11.50 -4.03
#